data_AF-A0A845X9V3-F1
#
_entry.id   AF-A0A845X9V3-F1
#
_cell.length_a   1.000
_cell.length_b   1.000
_cell.length_c   1.000
_cell.angle_alpha   90.00
_cell.angle_beta   90.00
_cell.angle_gamma   90.00
#
_symmetry.space_group_name_H-M   'P 1'
#
loop_
_entity.id
_entity.type
_entity.pdbx_description
1 polymer ?
#
loop_
_entity_poly.entity_id
_entity_poly.type
_entity_poly.pdbx_seq_one_letter_code
_entity_poly.pdbx_strand_id
1 'polypeptide(L)'
;MVHSTPLNLALKVLRHTFEQTLAGQPPPTLAELLANAPDSLHQLGQKFQLLPFEQGILLLCAALELEPNFQTLCAEVQGNPKATYATLSLALALFPEADWSVLSSQSPLHHWQLIHTEAGRWLAHAPLQLDRRILCYLLGTPDLAAPLVPWLTPLPRPSDTLPLSPTYQALSQQIVTLWSGAA
;
A
#
# COMPACT_ATOMS: atom_id res chain seq x y z
N MET A 1 18.99 9.07 4.14
CA MET A 1 19.10 7.60 4.17
C MET A 1 18.27 7.08 5.33
N VAL A 2 16.95 6.96 5.15
CA VAL A 2 16.07 6.39 6.19
C VAL A 2 15.70 5.02 5.68
N HIS A 3 16.28 3.99 6.29
CA HIS A 3 16.05 2.62 5.84
C HIS A 3 14.67 2.16 6.27
N SER A 4 13.91 1.77 5.25
CA SER A 4 12.68 0.97 5.25
C SER A 4 12.89 -0.43 5.85
N THR A 5 13.55 -0.55 7.01
CA THR A 5 13.83 -1.82 7.70
C THR A 5 12.62 -2.76 7.77
N PRO A 6 11.39 -2.31 8.13
CA PRO A 6 10.24 -3.20 8.16
C PRO A 6 9.75 -3.61 6.77
N LEU A 7 9.78 -2.72 5.77
CA LEU A 7 9.41 -3.08 4.39
C LEU A 7 10.37 -4.14 3.83
N ASN A 8 11.69 -3.97 4.02
CA ASN A 8 12.67 -4.96 3.61
C ASN A 8 12.46 -6.33 4.28
N LEU A 9 12.01 -6.35 5.54
CA LEU A 9 11.72 -7.59 6.25
C LEU A 9 10.49 -8.28 5.65
N ALA A 10 9.40 -7.54 5.43
CA ALA A 10 8.20 -8.04 4.77
C ALA A 10 8.50 -8.60 3.36
N LEU A 11 9.32 -7.90 2.58
CA LEU A 11 9.74 -8.34 1.24
C LEU A 11 10.56 -9.64 1.28
N LYS A 12 11.43 -9.81 2.28
CA LYS A 12 12.16 -11.07 2.49
C LYS A 12 11.24 -12.23 2.87
N VAL A 13 10.24 -11.99 3.73
CA VAL A 13 9.24 -13.01 4.08
C VAL A 13 8.43 -13.41 2.86
N LEU A 14 8.00 -12.43 2.05
CA LEU A 14 7.31 -12.71 0.80
C LEU A 14 8.19 -13.51 -0.18
N ARG A 15 9.48 -13.16 -0.32
CA ARG A 15 10.41 -13.96 -1.13
C ARG A 15 10.49 -15.41 -0.64
N HIS A 16 10.61 -15.61 0.66
CA HIS A 16 10.62 -16.94 1.26
C HIS A 16 9.33 -17.72 0.96
N THR A 17 8.19 -17.03 0.91
CA THR A 17 6.88 -17.60 0.51
C THR A 17 6.92 -18.17 -0.91
N PHE A 18 7.51 -17.44 -1.86
CA PHE A 18 7.69 -17.91 -3.24
C PHE A 18 8.60 -19.14 -3.29
N GLU A 19 9.72 -19.10 -2.58
CA GLU A 19 10.69 -20.21 -2.54
C GLU A 19 10.06 -21.49 -1.95
N GLN A 20 9.25 -21.36 -0.90
CA GLN A 20 8.48 -22.48 -0.33
C GLN A 20 7.43 -23.02 -1.30
N THR A 21 6.72 -22.13 -2.01
CA THR A 21 5.74 -22.52 -3.02
C THR A 21 6.39 -23.32 -4.14
N LEU A 22 7.57 -22.90 -4.60
CA LEU A 22 8.38 -23.64 -5.59
C LEU A 22 8.87 -24.99 -5.06
N ALA A 23 9.17 -25.07 -3.76
CA ALA A 23 9.54 -26.32 -3.09
C ALA A 23 8.34 -27.24 -2.78
N GLY A 24 7.11 -26.85 -3.13
CA GLY A 24 5.88 -27.60 -2.82
C GLY A 24 5.53 -27.61 -1.33
N GLN A 25 6.11 -26.71 -0.55
CA GLN A 25 5.79 -26.51 0.87
C GLN A 25 4.62 -25.53 1.01
N PRO A 26 3.79 -25.66 2.06
CA PRO A 26 2.70 -24.73 2.28
C PRO A 26 3.28 -23.31 2.51
N PRO A 27 2.77 -22.28 1.81
CA PRO A 27 3.21 -20.92 2.02
C PRO A 27 2.82 -20.43 3.43
N PRO A 28 3.55 -19.47 4.01
CA PRO A 28 3.16 -18.83 5.26
C PRO A 28 1.80 -18.13 5.12
N THR A 29 1.14 -17.94 6.27
CA THR A 29 -0.16 -17.25 6.31
C THR A 29 -0.01 -15.76 6.01
N LEU A 30 -1.05 -15.11 5.49
CA LEU A 30 -1.04 -13.65 5.32
C LEU A 30 -0.84 -12.94 6.66
N ALA A 31 -1.31 -13.52 7.76
CA ALA A 31 -1.11 -12.96 9.10
C ALA A 31 0.39 -12.84 9.45
N GLU A 32 1.19 -13.87 9.16
CA GLU A 32 2.64 -13.86 9.41
C GLU A 32 3.38 -12.87 8.51
N LEU A 33 2.98 -12.80 7.24
CA LEU A 33 3.53 -11.84 6.29
C LEU A 33 3.22 -10.39 6.71
N LEU A 34 1.98 -10.13 7.11
CA LEU A 34 1.54 -8.79 7.52
C LEU A 34 2.02 -8.39 8.91
N ALA A 35 2.27 -9.33 9.83
CA ALA A 35 2.88 -9.00 11.13
C ALA A 35 4.27 -8.37 10.99
N ASN A 36 4.92 -8.61 9.85
CA ASN A 36 6.24 -8.10 9.50
C ASN A 36 6.19 -6.89 8.56
N ALA A 37 4.99 -6.43 8.19
CA ALA A 37 4.79 -5.31 7.28
C ALA A 37 5.15 -3.96 7.92
N PRO A 38 5.49 -2.94 7.10
CA PRO A 38 5.66 -1.60 7.62
C PRO A 38 4.34 -1.00 8.09
N ASP A 39 4.39 -0.11 9.10
CA ASP A 39 3.23 0.63 9.59
C ASP A 39 2.47 1.37 8.48
N SER A 40 3.18 1.84 7.45
CA SER A 40 2.58 2.48 6.28
C SER A 40 1.59 1.55 5.56
N LEU A 41 1.88 0.24 5.44
CA LEU A 41 0.94 -0.71 4.84
C LEU A 41 -0.29 -0.91 5.73
N HIS A 42 -0.10 -1.04 7.05
CA HIS A 42 -1.22 -1.14 7.99
C HIS A 42 -2.11 0.10 7.99
N GLN A 43 -1.52 1.29 7.89
CA GLN A 43 -2.25 2.54 7.77
C GLN A 43 -3.06 2.62 6.47
N LEU A 44 -2.52 2.14 5.35
CA LEU A 44 -3.28 2.01 4.10
C LEU A 44 -4.46 1.06 4.30
N GLY A 45 -4.22 -0.09 4.94
CA GLY A 45 -5.26 -1.05 5.29
C GLY A 45 -6.41 -0.41 6.07
N GLN A 46 -6.10 0.35 7.12
CA GLN A 46 -7.10 1.03 7.93
C GLN A 46 -7.82 2.17 7.18
N LYS A 47 -7.09 2.98 6.41
CA LYS A 47 -7.66 4.15 5.70
C LYS A 47 -8.57 3.75 4.56
N PHE A 48 -8.18 2.73 3.81
CA PHE A 48 -8.91 2.28 2.62
C PHE A 48 -9.77 1.05 2.88
N GLN A 49 -9.81 0.55 4.13
CA GLN A 49 -10.55 -0.65 4.54
C GLN A 49 -10.10 -1.89 3.73
N LEU A 50 -8.79 -2.03 3.53
CA LEU A 50 -8.23 -3.14 2.76
C LEU A 50 -8.25 -4.43 3.57
N LEU A 51 -8.70 -5.51 2.93
CA LEU A 51 -8.56 -6.86 3.47
C LEU A 51 -7.07 -7.24 3.61
N PRO A 52 -6.72 -8.19 4.50
CA PRO A 52 -5.36 -8.72 4.61
C PRO A 52 -4.79 -9.18 3.25
N PHE A 53 -5.62 -9.86 2.46
CA PHE A 53 -5.26 -10.30 1.11
C PHE A 53 -4.93 -9.14 0.16
N GLU A 54 -5.68 -8.04 0.22
CA GLU A 54 -5.43 -6.84 -0.57
C GLU A 54 -4.11 -6.15 -0.17
N GLN A 55 -3.79 -6.12 1.12
CA GLN A 55 -2.48 -5.65 1.61
C GLN A 55 -1.34 -6.55 1.11
N GLY A 56 -1.55 -7.87 1.06
CA GLY A 56 -0.64 -8.83 0.45
C GLY A 56 -0.39 -8.56 -1.03
N ILE A 57 -1.42 -8.18 -1.79
CA ILE A 57 -1.29 -7.78 -3.20
C ILE A 57 -0.43 -6.52 -3.34
N LEU A 58 -0.62 -5.51 -2.49
CA LEU A 58 0.22 -4.31 -2.50
C LEU A 58 1.68 -4.65 -2.23
N LEU A 59 1.95 -5.54 -1.27
CA LEU A 59 3.32 -5.98 -0.97
C LEU A 59 3.93 -6.77 -2.14
N LEU A 60 3.14 -7.64 -2.78
CA LEU A 60 3.57 -8.37 -3.97
C LEU A 60 3.96 -7.43 -5.12
N CYS A 61 3.15 -6.41 -5.39
CA CYS A 61 3.46 -5.43 -6.42
C CYS A 61 4.69 -4.59 -6.02
N ALA A 62 4.83 -4.23 -4.74
CA ALA A 62 6.01 -3.52 -4.24
C ALA A 62 7.30 -4.37 -4.38
N ALA A 63 7.22 -5.68 -4.18
CA ALA A 63 8.37 -6.58 -4.34
C ALA A 63 8.91 -6.57 -5.77
N LEU A 64 8.04 -6.53 -6.78
CA LEU A 64 8.47 -6.44 -8.19
C LEU A 64 9.21 -5.14 -8.53
N GLU A 65 8.88 -4.05 -7.83
CA GLU A 65 9.52 -2.75 -8.03
C GLU A 65 10.81 -2.59 -7.22
N LEU A 66 10.90 -3.24 -6.06
CA LEU A 66 11.95 -2.99 -5.07
C LEU A 66 12.98 -4.12 -4.93
N GLU A 67 12.57 -5.38 -5.08
CA GLU A 67 13.45 -6.53 -4.90
C GLU A 67 14.11 -6.94 -6.22
N PRO A 68 15.45 -6.94 -6.29
CA PRO A 68 16.15 -7.42 -7.47
C PRO A 68 15.78 -8.87 -7.80
N ASN A 69 15.54 -9.13 -9.09
CA ASN A 69 15.23 -10.45 -9.64
C ASN A 69 13.92 -11.09 -9.15
N PHE A 70 13.05 -10.35 -8.45
CA PHE A 70 11.75 -10.88 -8.01
C PHE A 70 10.86 -11.29 -9.19
N GLN A 71 11.01 -10.58 -10.31
CA GLN A 71 10.39 -10.87 -11.60
C GLN A 71 10.65 -12.31 -12.08
N THR A 72 11.84 -12.87 -11.83
CA THR A 72 12.18 -14.25 -12.19
C THR A 72 11.42 -15.25 -11.32
N LEU A 73 11.29 -14.97 -10.01
CA LEU A 73 10.50 -15.81 -9.11
C LEU A 73 9.02 -15.84 -9.51
N CYS A 74 8.47 -14.71 -9.98
CA CYS A 74 7.11 -14.68 -10.54
C CYS A 74 6.97 -15.57 -11.78
N ALA A 75 7.97 -15.60 -12.66
CA ALA A 75 7.94 -16.45 -13.85
C ALA A 75 8.04 -17.94 -13.52
N GLU A 76 8.87 -18.29 -12.54
CA GLU A 76 9.04 -19.66 -12.03
C GLU A 76 7.77 -20.20 -11.38
N VAL A 77 7.16 -19.43 -10.45
CA VAL A 77 5.93 -19.85 -9.77
C VAL A 77 4.77 -19.97 -10.76
N GLN A 78 4.69 -19.09 -11.75
CA GLN A 78 3.66 -19.15 -12.79
C GLN A 78 3.93 -20.23 -13.85
N GLY A 79 5.09 -20.89 -13.82
CA GLY A 79 5.47 -21.91 -14.81
C GLY A 79 5.60 -21.36 -16.24
N ASN A 80 5.82 -20.05 -16.38
CA ASN A 80 5.90 -19.38 -17.67
C ASN A 80 7.04 -18.34 -17.66
N PRO A 81 8.11 -18.53 -18.46
CA PRO A 81 9.28 -17.65 -18.46
C PRO A 81 8.95 -16.22 -18.92
N LYS A 82 7.82 -16.00 -19.59
CA LYS A 82 7.37 -14.67 -20.01
C LYS A 82 6.48 -13.97 -18.97
N ALA A 83 6.07 -14.66 -17.91
CA ALA A 83 5.18 -14.13 -16.87
C ALA A 83 6.01 -13.51 -15.72
N THR A 84 6.83 -12.52 -16.04
CA THR A 84 7.74 -11.84 -15.09
C THR A 84 7.06 -10.73 -14.30
N TYR A 85 5.75 -10.84 -14.07
CA TYR A 85 4.89 -9.81 -13.49
C TYR A 85 3.89 -10.41 -12.52
N ALA A 86 3.37 -9.59 -11.60
CA ALA A 86 2.30 -9.98 -10.69
C ALA A 86 0.97 -9.99 -11.43
N THR A 87 0.11 -10.93 -11.04
CA THR A 87 -1.26 -11.06 -11.52
C THR A 87 -2.17 -11.34 -10.34
N LEU A 88 -3.47 -11.06 -10.45
CA LEU A 88 -4.43 -11.46 -9.42
C LEU A 88 -4.48 -12.98 -9.30
N SER A 89 -4.35 -13.72 -10.41
CA SER A 89 -4.25 -15.18 -10.39
C SER A 89 -3.03 -15.68 -9.61
N LEU A 90 -1.88 -15.01 -9.73
CA LEU A 90 -0.69 -15.35 -8.94
C LEU A 90 -0.94 -15.09 -7.44
N ALA A 91 -1.52 -13.94 -7.09
CA ALA A 91 -1.84 -13.63 -5.70
C ALA A 91 -2.84 -14.63 -5.09
N LEU A 92 -3.89 -14.98 -5.82
CA LEU A 92 -4.89 -15.99 -5.42
C LEU A 92 -4.26 -17.38 -5.23
N ALA A 93 -3.23 -17.73 -6.02
CA ALA A 93 -2.53 -19.00 -5.90
C ALA A 93 -1.54 -19.04 -4.73
N LEU A 94 -0.91 -17.90 -4.42
CA LEU A 94 0.09 -17.78 -3.35
C LEU A 94 -0.53 -17.69 -1.96
N PHE A 95 -1.67 -17.01 -1.83
CA PHE A 95 -2.25 -16.70 -0.53
C PHE A 95 -3.46 -17.59 -0.25
N PRO A 96 -3.40 -18.50 0.73
CA PRO A 96 -4.49 -19.43 1.02
C PRO A 96 -5.74 -18.73 1.58
N GLU A 97 -5.60 -17.56 2.23
CA GLU A 97 -6.73 -16.75 2.70
C GLU A 97 -7.23 -15.74 1.65
N ALA A 98 -7.06 -16.06 0.36
CA ALA A 98 -7.49 -15.24 -0.77
C ALA A 98 -9.01 -15.03 -0.82
N ASP A 99 -9.41 -13.81 -1.22
CA ASP A 99 -10.80 -13.45 -1.48
C ASP A 99 -11.00 -13.03 -2.94
N TRP A 100 -11.92 -13.72 -3.62
CA TRP A 100 -12.31 -13.44 -5.01
C TRP A 100 -13.03 -12.10 -5.18
N SER A 101 -13.51 -11.49 -4.08
CA SER A 101 -14.11 -10.14 -4.07
C SER A 101 -13.16 -9.09 -4.63
N VAL A 102 -11.84 -9.34 -4.60
CA VAL A 102 -10.82 -8.46 -5.18
C VAL A 102 -11.05 -8.18 -6.67
N LEU A 103 -11.66 -9.11 -7.41
CA LEU A 103 -11.95 -8.97 -8.84
C LEU A 103 -13.06 -7.95 -9.12
N SER A 104 -13.84 -7.58 -8.11
CA SER A 104 -14.88 -6.58 -8.25
C SER A 104 -14.28 -5.20 -8.47
N SER A 105 -14.86 -4.41 -9.37
CA SER A 105 -14.55 -2.98 -9.49
C SER A 105 -14.81 -2.18 -8.20
N GLN A 106 -15.63 -2.74 -7.30
CA GLN A 106 -15.92 -2.17 -5.97
C GLN A 106 -14.95 -2.65 -4.89
N SER A 107 -13.98 -3.52 -5.21
CA SER A 107 -12.93 -3.86 -4.24
C SER A 107 -12.15 -2.60 -3.89
N PRO A 108 -11.78 -2.41 -2.62
CA PRO A 108 -10.97 -1.26 -2.20
C PRO A 108 -9.74 -1.00 -3.08
N LEU A 109 -9.04 -2.04 -3.51
CA LEU A 109 -7.89 -1.91 -4.42
C LEU A 109 -8.22 -1.20 -5.74
N HIS A 110 -9.32 -1.60 -6.40
CA HIS A 110 -9.73 -1.02 -7.68
C HIS A 110 -10.47 0.31 -7.49
N HIS A 111 -11.34 0.40 -6.49
CA HIS A 111 -12.11 1.60 -6.19
C HIS A 111 -11.20 2.81 -5.93
N TRP A 112 -10.15 2.61 -5.13
CA TRP A 112 -9.17 3.66 -4.79
C TRP A 112 -8.00 3.76 -5.78
N GLN A 113 -7.99 2.94 -6.84
CA GLN A 113 -6.93 2.90 -7.85
C GLN A 113 -5.52 2.73 -7.23
N LEU A 114 -5.42 1.86 -6.21
CA LEU A 114 -4.15 1.57 -5.54
C LEU A 114 -3.24 0.70 -6.42
N ILE A 115 -3.87 -0.08 -7.29
CA ILE A 115 -3.23 -0.85 -8.34
C ILE A 115 -3.89 -0.55 -9.69
N HIS A 116 -3.12 -0.71 -10.76
CA HIS A 116 -3.57 -0.59 -12.13
C HIS A 116 -3.40 -1.93 -12.84
N THR A 117 -4.33 -2.25 -13.74
CA THR A 117 -4.25 -3.43 -14.61
C THR A 117 -4.07 -2.98 -16.05
N GLU A 118 -3.20 -3.66 -16.79
CA GLU A 118 -3.02 -3.39 -18.21
C GLU A 118 -4.30 -3.73 -18.99
N ALA A 119 -4.78 -2.80 -19.82
CA ALA A 119 -5.94 -3.01 -20.66
C ALA A 119 -5.67 -4.06 -21.76
N GLY A 120 -6.71 -4.80 -22.18
CA GLY A 120 -6.63 -5.73 -23.31
C GLY A 120 -6.28 -7.18 -22.94
N ARG A 121 -6.26 -7.54 -21.65
CA ARG A 121 -6.14 -8.91 -21.15
C ARG A 121 -7.29 -9.26 -20.19
N TRP A 122 -7.47 -10.54 -19.91
CA TRP A 122 -8.38 -10.98 -18.85
C TRP A 122 -7.92 -10.44 -17.49
N LEU A 123 -8.83 -9.86 -16.71
CA LEU A 123 -8.53 -9.16 -15.47
C LEU A 123 -7.62 -9.95 -14.52
N ALA A 124 -7.92 -11.23 -14.30
CA ALA A 124 -7.17 -12.07 -13.37
C ALA A 124 -5.71 -12.31 -13.81
N HIS A 125 -5.42 -12.25 -15.11
CA HIS A 125 -4.12 -12.54 -15.71
C HIS A 125 -3.40 -11.29 -16.25
N ALA A 126 -4.03 -10.12 -16.14
CA ALA A 126 -3.42 -8.86 -16.51
C ALA A 126 -2.27 -8.53 -15.56
N PRO A 127 -1.14 -8.00 -16.06
CA PRO A 127 -0.09 -7.47 -15.20
C PRO A 127 -0.64 -6.41 -14.25
N LEU A 128 -0.32 -6.56 -12.96
CA LEU A 128 -0.62 -5.59 -11.93
C LEU A 128 0.52 -4.60 -11.80
N GLN A 129 0.18 -3.32 -11.69
CA GLN A 129 1.12 -2.24 -11.44
C GLN A 129 0.72 -1.51 -10.16
N LEU A 130 1.66 -1.31 -9.25
CA LEU A 130 1.42 -0.51 -8.05
C LEU A 130 1.33 0.97 -8.43
N ASP A 131 0.35 1.69 -7.89
CA ASP A 131 0.32 3.14 -8.07
C ASP A 131 1.57 3.78 -7.44
N ARG A 132 2.26 4.64 -8.19
CA ARG A 132 3.51 5.28 -7.77
C ARG A 132 3.38 6.00 -6.42
N ARG A 133 2.24 6.61 -6.12
CA ARG A 133 2.01 7.30 -4.84
C ARG A 133 2.01 6.33 -3.68
N ILE A 134 1.44 5.14 -3.89
CA ILE A 134 1.39 4.08 -2.89
C ILE A 134 2.78 3.49 -2.68
N LEU A 135 3.55 3.26 -3.75
CA LEU A 135 4.96 2.85 -3.63
C LEU A 135 5.78 3.88 -2.82
N CYS A 136 5.69 5.15 -3.18
CA CYS A 136 6.35 6.26 -2.46
C CYS A 136 5.90 6.36 -0.99
N TYR A 137 4.61 6.16 -0.72
CA TYR A 137 4.06 6.11 0.64
C TYR A 137 4.63 4.94 1.45
N LEU A 138 4.71 3.74 0.87
CA LEU A 138 5.30 2.56 1.52
C LEU A 138 6.78 2.77 1.84
N LEU A 139 7.51 3.50 0.99
CA LEU A 139 8.90 3.90 1.20
C LEU A 139 9.08 5.05 2.22
N GLY A 140 7.98 5.60 2.77
CA GLY A 140 8.03 6.70 3.74
C GLY A 140 8.32 8.08 3.11
N THR A 141 8.17 8.20 1.79
CA THR A 141 8.37 9.44 1.03
C THR A 141 7.11 9.77 0.25
N PRO A 142 5.99 10.12 0.92
CA PRO A 142 4.70 10.30 0.26
C PRO A 142 4.80 11.31 -0.88
N ASP A 143 4.32 10.92 -2.05
CA ASP A 143 4.34 11.75 -3.27
C ASP A 143 2.94 12.28 -3.59
N LEU A 144 2.89 13.45 -4.22
CA LEU A 144 1.65 14.01 -4.73
C LEU A 144 1.36 13.43 -6.12
N ALA A 145 0.08 13.30 -6.46
CA ALA A 145 -0.28 12.90 -7.81
C ALA A 145 0.26 13.94 -8.80
N ALA A 146 1.07 13.50 -9.78
CA ALA A 146 1.69 14.39 -10.77
C ALA A 146 0.71 15.37 -11.44
N PRO A 147 -0.54 14.98 -11.79
CA PRO A 147 -1.52 15.91 -12.37
C PRO A 147 -1.99 17.00 -11.41
N LEU A 148 -1.90 16.80 -10.09
CA LEU A 148 -2.36 17.75 -9.08
C LEU A 148 -1.30 18.79 -8.73
N VAL A 149 -0.02 18.47 -8.89
CA VAL A 149 1.10 19.36 -8.53
C VAL A 149 0.95 20.77 -9.11
N PRO A 150 0.55 20.98 -10.38
CA PRO A 150 0.37 22.32 -10.95
C PRO A 150 -0.81 23.10 -10.34
N TRP A 151 -1.77 22.42 -9.74
CA TRP A 151 -2.99 23.01 -9.18
C TRP A 151 -2.89 23.29 -7.68
N LEU A 152 -1.82 22.80 -7.04
CA LEU A 152 -1.61 22.95 -5.61
C LEU A 152 -0.73 24.17 -5.34
N THR A 153 -1.24 25.11 -4.54
CA THR A 153 -0.43 26.18 -3.98
C THR A 153 -0.06 25.79 -2.56
N PRO A 154 1.24 25.59 -2.23
CA PRO A 154 1.62 25.31 -0.86
C PRO A 154 1.27 26.51 0.00
N LEU A 155 0.37 26.31 0.97
CA LEU A 155 0.12 27.32 1.98
C LEU A 155 1.29 27.32 2.95
N PRO A 156 1.79 28.51 3.38
CA PRO A 156 2.74 28.56 4.47
C PRO A 156 2.11 27.81 5.64
N ARG A 157 2.86 26.86 6.24
CA ARG A 157 2.42 26.27 7.50
C ARG A 157 2.10 27.44 8.43
N PRO A 158 0.90 27.48 9.05
CA PRO A 158 0.64 28.50 10.04
C PRO A 158 1.80 28.42 11.03
N SER A 159 2.62 29.47 11.06
CA SER A 159 3.48 29.69 12.20
C SER A 159 2.54 29.78 13.40
N ASP A 160 3.01 29.46 14.62
CA ASP A 160 2.22 29.61 15.86
C ASP A 160 1.65 31.03 16.09
N THR A 161 1.90 31.95 15.15
CA THR A 161 1.61 33.38 15.16
C THR A 161 0.82 33.88 13.95
N LEU A 162 0.18 33.04 13.13
CA LEU A 162 -0.85 33.58 12.23
C LEU A 162 -2.01 34.09 13.10
N PRO A 163 -2.25 35.42 13.19
CA PRO A 163 -3.30 35.92 14.06
C PRO A 163 -4.63 35.41 13.50
N LEU A 164 -5.31 34.58 14.30
CA LEU A 164 -6.70 34.24 14.08
C LEU A 164 -7.50 35.55 13.86
N SER A 165 -8.54 35.50 13.04
CA SER A 165 -9.43 36.67 12.92
C SER A 165 -9.98 37.03 14.32
N PRO A 166 -10.37 38.30 14.56
CA PRO A 166 -10.84 38.74 15.88
C PRO A 166 -11.99 37.86 16.42
N THR A 167 -12.86 37.39 15.53
CA THR A 167 -13.95 36.46 15.85
C THR A 167 -13.43 35.10 16.34
N TYR A 168 -12.45 34.51 15.64
CA TYR A 168 -11.86 33.23 16.05
C TYR A 168 -10.99 33.36 17.31
N GLN A 169 -10.32 34.50 17.51
CA GLN A 169 -9.61 34.80 18.75
C GLN A 169 -10.56 34.84 19.95
N ALA A 170 -11.68 35.57 19.84
CA ALA A 170 -12.68 35.65 20.90
C ALA A 170 -13.25 34.26 21.27
N LEU A 171 -13.56 33.43 20.26
CA LEU A 171 -14.03 32.05 20.48
C LEU A 171 -12.96 31.16 21.14
N SER A 172 -11.71 31.24 20.69
CA SER A 172 -10.62 30.48 21.32
C SER A 172 -10.40 30.88 22.77
N GLN A 173 -10.48 32.18 23.09
CA GLN A 173 -10.36 32.70 24.46
C GLN A 173 -11.52 32.21 25.33
N GLN A 174 -12.76 32.21 24.81
CA GLN A 174 -13.91 31.66 25.53
C GLN A 174 -13.70 30.17 25.87
N ILE A 175 -13.26 29.36 24.91
CA ILE A 175 -12.98 27.92 25.15
C ILE A 175 -11.90 27.74 26.22
N VAL A 176 -10.78 28.48 26.10
CA VAL A 176 -9.69 28.40 27.07
C VAL A 176 -10.16 28.80 28.47
N THR A 177 -10.90 29.92 28.61
CA THR A 177 -11.41 30.38 29.91
C THR A 177 -12.38 29.40 30.56
N LEU A 178 -13.27 28.78 29.77
CA LEU A 178 -14.19 27.76 30.26
C LEU A 178 -13.45 26.53 30.77
N TRP A 179 -12.37 26.13 30.10
CA TRP A 179 -11.62 24.92 30.45
C TRP A 179 -10.57 25.15 31.54
N SER A 180 -10.03 26.37 31.66
CA SER A 180 -9.12 26.74 32.75
C SER A 180 -9.83 27.07 34.06
N GLY A 181 -11.10 27.49 34.00
CA GLY A 181 -11.93 27.78 35.17
C GLY A 181 -12.67 26.58 35.75
N ALA A 182 -12.56 25.40 35.12
CA ALA A 182 -13.18 24.15 35.55
C ALA A 182 -12.23 23.25 36.37
N ALA A 183 -11.11 23.79 36.86
CA ALA A 183 -10.14 23.13 37.74
C ALA A 183 -10.33 23.54 39.21
#